data_AF-X1L9R9-F1
#
_entry.id   AF-X1L9R9-F1
#
_cell.length_a   1.000
_cell.length_b   1.000
_cell.length_c   1.000
_cell.angle_alpha   90.00
_cell.angle_beta   90.00
_cell.angle_gamma   90.00
#
_symmetry.space_group_name_H-M   'P 1'
#
loop_
_entity.id
_entity.type
_entity.pdbx_description
1 polymer ?
#
loop_
_entity_poly.entity_id
_entity_poly.type
_entity_poly.pdbx_seq_one_letter_code
_entity_poly.pdbx_strand_id
1 'polypeptide(L)'
;ANVIPRVFQDDTPEDKRAVQQVLGEIAAYPLSEFDGKFKTNDWRKVPKIPATSSGDAETEWVVPKSFFETLPLALTDAPPLPGEEARYAQVLAVVEAAKTDPALMEAMVQAAAEANNQLVKPLFDFHNYGLTLPHNWTTTSNNAAFGTDYFTRTAVAKSNIFVNAPNETKYFYQDFDEKGKRLNGKDSFTVTFPKDATPAVNGFWSLTLYNQHHFFEPNDIKRYSLGTKNKSLKYNADGSLTVYVQAKPPAEEHRENWLPAPREGDFSLYIRAYWPRSEVVDGSWTPPAVVSAQ
;
A
#
# COMPACT_ATOMS: atom_id res chain seq x y z
N ALA A 1 9.27 -15.91 8.13
CA ALA A 1 8.88 -14.56 8.61
C ALA A 1 9.46 -13.51 7.67
N ASN A 2 8.65 -12.58 7.17
CA ASN A 2 9.12 -11.45 6.37
C ASN A 2 9.56 -10.32 7.30
N VAL A 3 10.77 -9.79 7.10
CA VAL A 3 11.29 -8.63 7.85
C VAL A 3 11.58 -7.53 6.84
N ILE A 4 10.89 -6.39 6.97
CA ILE A 4 10.95 -5.29 6.01
C ILE A 4 11.37 -4.01 6.75
N PRO A 5 12.67 -3.83 7.04
CA PRO A 5 13.14 -2.60 7.66
C PRO A 5 13.01 -1.44 6.67
N ARG A 6 12.60 -0.27 7.16
CA ARG A 6 12.44 0.95 6.37
C ARG A 6 13.21 2.08 7.03
N VAL A 7 13.98 2.82 6.25
CA VAL A 7 14.68 4.04 6.68
C VAL A 7 14.08 5.19 5.89
N PHE A 8 13.62 6.23 6.58
CA PHE A 8 13.16 7.44 5.92
C PHE A 8 14.34 8.12 5.22
N GLN A 9 14.07 8.67 4.04
CA GLN A 9 15.03 9.44 3.27
C GLN A 9 14.27 10.59 2.58
N ASP A 10 14.77 11.81 2.74
CA ASP A 10 14.28 12.97 2.01
C ASP A 10 14.92 13.10 0.61
N ASP A 11 14.61 14.19 -0.11
CA ASP A 11 15.10 14.40 -1.47
C ASP A 11 16.48 15.08 -1.56
N THR A 12 17.08 15.48 -0.45
CA THR A 12 18.36 16.17 -0.40
C THR A 12 19.55 15.23 -0.66
N PRO A 13 20.62 15.71 -1.33
CA PRO A 13 21.87 14.96 -1.44
C PRO A 13 22.53 14.64 -0.09
N GLU A 14 22.31 15.48 0.92
CA GLU A 14 22.83 15.32 2.27
C GLU A 14 22.21 14.10 2.94
N ASP A 15 20.89 14.00 2.96
CA ASP A 15 20.19 12.88 3.60
C ASP A 15 20.43 11.57 2.84
N LYS A 16 20.44 11.60 1.50
CA LYS A 16 20.83 10.44 0.67
C LYS A 16 22.19 9.85 1.03
N ARG A 17 23.14 10.70 1.44
CA ARG A 17 24.45 10.26 1.94
C ARG A 17 24.36 9.75 3.37
N ALA A 18 23.65 10.46 4.24
CA ALA A 18 23.49 10.09 5.65
C ALA A 18 22.83 8.71 5.83
N VAL A 19 21.78 8.40 5.06
CA VAL A 19 21.07 7.12 5.18
C VAL A 19 21.94 5.90 4.85
N GLN A 20 23.01 6.05 4.06
CA GLN A 20 23.87 4.91 3.70
C GLN A 20 24.52 4.25 4.92
N GLN A 21 24.87 5.04 5.93
CA GLN A 21 25.42 4.51 7.18
C GLN A 21 24.38 3.66 7.91
N VAL A 22 23.18 4.23 8.12
CA VAL A 22 22.08 3.55 8.82
C VAL A 22 21.68 2.26 8.11
N LEU A 23 21.61 2.28 6.77
CA LEU A 23 21.31 1.09 5.97
C LEU A 23 22.34 -0.01 6.21
N GLY A 24 23.62 0.32 6.31
CA GLY A 24 24.69 -0.64 6.59
C GLY A 24 24.53 -1.34 7.95
N GLU A 25 23.92 -0.68 8.94
CA GLU A 25 23.75 -1.21 10.29
C GLU A 25 22.52 -2.13 10.44
N ILE A 26 21.63 -2.14 9.45
CA ILE A 26 20.51 -3.09 9.39
C ILE A 26 21.08 -4.48 9.07
N ALA A 27 20.82 -5.45 9.93
CA ALA A 27 21.30 -6.82 9.76
C ALA A 27 20.33 -7.84 10.35
N ALA A 28 20.27 -9.02 9.75
CA ALA A 28 19.61 -10.20 10.31
C ALA A 28 20.57 -11.39 10.18
N TYR A 29 20.87 -12.04 11.31
CA TYR A 29 21.77 -13.19 11.37
C TYR A 29 21.36 -14.12 12.52
N PRO A 30 21.72 -15.42 12.46
CA PRO A 30 21.37 -16.39 13.51
C PRO A 30 21.91 -15.99 14.88
N LEU A 31 21.21 -16.38 15.95
CA LEU A 31 21.66 -16.14 17.33
C LEU A 31 23.05 -16.74 17.62
N SER A 32 23.39 -17.86 16.98
CA SER A 32 24.71 -18.49 17.10
C SER A 32 25.87 -17.62 16.61
N GLU A 33 25.58 -16.61 15.78
CA GLU A 33 26.57 -15.65 15.28
C GLU A 33 26.56 -14.33 16.07
N PHE A 34 25.73 -14.20 17.11
CA PHE A 34 25.69 -12.99 17.94
C PHE A 34 26.87 -12.96 18.91
N ASP A 35 27.75 -11.97 18.73
CA ASP A 35 28.98 -11.78 19.51
C ASP A 35 28.93 -10.54 20.40
N GLY A 36 27.76 -9.92 20.55
CA GLY A 36 27.56 -8.70 21.33
C GLY A 36 28.03 -7.41 20.64
N LYS A 37 28.45 -7.46 19.37
CA LYS A 37 28.91 -6.29 18.61
C LYS A 37 27.94 -5.93 17.49
N PHE A 38 27.88 -4.64 17.16
CA PHE A 38 27.18 -4.19 15.96
C PHE A 38 27.87 -4.73 14.70
N LYS A 39 27.06 -5.24 13.77
CA LYS A 39 27.52 -5.71 12.47
C LYS A 39 27.12 -4.71 11.40
N THR A 40 27.99 -4.51 10.43
CA THR A 40 27.72 -3.64 9.27
C THR A 40 27.80 -4.47 7.99
N ASN A 41 26.79 -4.32 7.13
CA ASN A 41 26.69 -5.00 5.85
C ASN A 41 27.00 -4.04 4.69
N ASP A 42 27.81 -4.48 3.74
CA ASP A 42 27.98 -3.77 2.47
C ASP A 42 26.92 -4.23 1.47
N TRP A 43 25.76 -3.57 1.52
CA TRP A 43 24.62 -3.90 0.67
C TRP A 43 24.89 -3.77 -0.84
N ARG A 44 25.96 -3.08 -1.25
CA ARG A 44 26.35 -2.96 -2.67
C ARG A 44 26.85 -4.28 -3.27
N LYS A 45 27.28 -5.21 -2.41
CA LYS A 45 27.82 -6.52 -2.82
C LYS A 45 26.76 -7.61 -2.90
N VAL A 46 25.52 -7.32 -2.52
CA VAL A 46 24.46 -8.32 -2.53
C VAL A 46 24.10 -8.69 -3.98
N PRO A 47 23.94 -9.98 -4.29
CA PRO A 47 23.51 -10.42 -5.61
C PRO A 47 22.21 -9.73 -6.02
N LYS A 48 22.20 -9.13 -7.22
CA LYS A 48 20.97 -8.58 -7.80
C LYS A 48 20.16 -9.73 -8.38
N ILE A 49 18.99 -9.98 -7.81
CA ILE A 49 18.02 -10.91 -8.37
C ILE A 49 17.24 -10.16 -9.46
N PRO A 50 17.22 -10.63 -10.72
CA PRO A 50 16.45 -9.98 -11.78
C PRO A 50 14.94 -10.01 -11.45
N ALA A 51 14.25 -8.91 -11.76
CA ALA A 51 12.79 -8.86 -11.62
C ALA A 51 12.12 -9.83 -12.61
N THR A 52 11.09 -10.54 -12.14
CA THR A 52 10.44 -11.62 -12.90
C THR A 52 9.37 -11.15 -13.89
N SER A 53 8.94 -9.89 -13.87
CA SER A 53 7.97 -9.33 -14.82
C SER A 53 8.09 -7.82 -15.01
N SER A 54 7.75 -7.33 -16.22
CA SER A 54 7.42 -5.93 -16.48
C SER A 54 6.02 -5.62 -15.93
N GLY A 55 5.84 -4.45 -15.32
CA GLY A 55 4.65 -4.07 -14.53
C GLY A 55 3.38 -3.77 -15.32
N ASP A 56 3.02 -4.62 -16.27
CA ASP A 56 1.86 -4.43 -17.15
C ASP A 56 0.57 -5.02 -16.56
N ALA A 57 0.66 -5.76 -15.45
CA ALA A 57 -0.47 -6.29 -14.69
C ALA A 57 -0.08 -6.58 -13.23
N GLU A 58 -1.07 -6.61 -12.35
CA GLU A 58 -0.91 -7.11 -10.98
C GLU A 58 -0.36 -8.55 -11.01
N THR A 59 0.53 -8.88 -10.07
CA THR A 59 0.99 -10.26 -9.90
C THR A 59 -0.12 -11.09 -9.26
N GLU A 60 -0.62 -12.11 -9.98
CA GLU A 60 -1.57 -13.07 -9.43
C GLU A 60 -0.85 -14.07 -8.49
N TRP A 61 -0.77 -13.73 -7.21
CA TRP A 61 -0.14 -14.57 -6.19
C TRP A 61 -0.94 -15.83 -5.83
N VAL A 62 -2.24 -15.82 -6.11
CA VAL A 62 -3.16 -16.92 -5.77
C VAL A 62 -3.85 -17.38 -7.04
N VAL A 63 -3.55 -18.61 -7.46
CA VAL A 63 -4.14 -19.23 -8.65
C VAL A 63 -5.19 -20.24 -8.20
N PRO A 64 -6.49 -20.05 -8.52
CA PRO A 64 -7.56 -20.93 -8.04
C PRO A 64 -7.34 -22.42 -8.30
N LYS A 65 -6.75 -22.76 -9.46
CA LYS A 65 -6.49 -24.14 -9.87
C LYS A 65 -5.51 -24.89 -8.95
N SER A 66 -4.54 -24.20 -8.36
CA SER A 66 -3.56 -24.79 -7.43
C SER A 66 -3.79 -24.37 -5.97
N PHE A 67 -4.87 -23.65 -5.69
CA PHE A 67 -5.13 -23.09 -4.36
C PHE A 67 -5.21 -24.17 -3.29
N PHE A 68 -5.96 -25.25 -3.51
CA PHE A 68 -6.13 -26.30 -2.50
C PHE A 68 -4.91 -27.23 -2.36
N GLU A 69 -3.99 -27.23 -3.32
CA GLU A 69 -2.69 -27.90 -3.21
C GLU A 69 -1.72 -27.08 -2.33
N THR A 70 -1.78 -25.75 -2.46
CA THR A 70 -0.87 -24.81 -1.77
C THR A 70 -1.36 -24.40 -0.39
N LEU A 71 -2.67 -24.39 -0.16
CA LEU A 71 -3.28 -23.96 1.10
C LEU A 71 -2.75 -24.74 2.32
N PRO A 72 -2.66 -26.09 2.32
CA PRO A 72 -2.11 -26.81 3.47
C PRO A 72 -0.66 -26.43 3.80
N LEU A 73 0.15 -26.13 2.79
CA LEU A 73 1.53 -25.67 2.98
C LEU A 73 1.56 -24.30 3.64
N ALA A 74 0.73 -23.36 3.14
CA ALA A 74 0.61 -22.03 3.71
C ALA A 74 0.12 -22.05 5.17
N LEU A 75 -0.86 -22.91 5.51
CA LEU A 75 -1.36 -23.05 6.88
C LEU A 75 -0.39 -23.78 7.82
N THR A 76 0.58 -24.53 7.28
CA THR A 76 1.67 -25.12 8.07
C THR A 76 2.68 -24.04 8.49
N ASP A 77 3.00 -23.11 7.60
CA ASP A 77 3.91 -21.99 7.87
C ASP A 77 3.27 -20.87 8.70
N ALA A 78 1.93 -20.77 8.67
CA ALA A 78 1.13 -19.82 9.45
C ALA A 78 0.10 -20.57 10.32
N PRO A 79 0.52 -21.11 11.48
CA PRO A 79 -0.38 -21.86 12.35
C PRO A 79 -1.54 -20.98 12.85
N PRO A 80 -2.69 -21.58 13.19
CA PRO A 80 -3.87 -20.85 13.64
C PRO A 80 -3.57 -20.02 14.89
N LEU A 81 -4.12 -18.82 14.95
CA LEU A 81 -4.17 -18.04 16.18
C LEU A 81 -5.17 -18.67 17.17
N PRO A 82 -5.08 -18.36 18.48
CA PRO A 82 -6.06 -18.82 19.46
C PRO A 82 -7.50 -18.50 19.02
N GLY A 83 -8.33 -19.54 18.88
CA GLY A 83 -9.72 -19.45 18.41
C GLY A 83 -9.91 -19.73 16.91
N GLU A 84 -8.85 -19.84 16.12
CA GLU A 84 -8.92 -20.19 14.68
C GLU A 84 -8.78 -21.70 14.42
N GLU A 85 -8.41 -22.50 15.42
CA GLU A 85 -8.02 -23.91 15.27
C GLU A 85 -9.13 -24.75 14.64
N ALA A 86 -10.38 -24.57 15.10
CA ALA A 86 -11.52 -25.31 14.57
C ALA A 86 -11.79 -24.98 13.10
N ARG A 87 -11.63 -23.70 12.70
CA ARG A 87 -11.81 -23.26 11.31
C ARG A 87 -10.73 -23.86 10.41
N TYR A 88 -9.47 -23.84 10.85
CA TYR A 88 -8.37 -24.43 10.09
C TYR A 88 -8.56 -25.94 9.95
N ALA A 89 -8.92 -26.63 11.04
CA ALA A 89 -9.20 -28.06 11.02
C ALA A 89 -10.34 -28.42 10.05
N GLN A 90 -11.42 -27.63 10.02
CA GLN A 90 -12.53 -27.84 9.08
C GLN A 90 -12.08 -27.68 7.62
N VAL A 91 -11.34 -26.61 7.31
CA VAL A 91 -10.84 -26.36 5.95
C VAL A 91 -9.90 -27.49 5.52
N LEU A 92 -8.96 -27.89 6.38
CA LEU A 92 -8.02 -28.97 6.08
C LEU A 92 -8.72 -30.33 5.92
N ALA A 93 -9.76 -30.62 6.70
CA ALA A 93 -10.54 -31.84 6.57
C ALA A 93 -11.27 -31.91 5.21
N VAL A 94 -11.83 -30.79 4.74
CA VAL A 94 -12.46 -30.72 3.41
C VAL A 94 -11.43 -30.90 2.30
N VAL A 95 -10.26 -30.24 2.42
CA VAL A 95 -9.15 -30.41 1.46
C VAL A 95 -8.66 -31.86 1.43
N GLU A 96 -8.55 -32.52 2.58
CA GLU A 96 -8.15 -33.93 2.65
C GLU A 96 -9.17 -34.85 1.99
N ALA A 97 -10.46 -34.67 2.27
CA ALA A 97 -11.53 -35.47 1.66
C ALA A 97 -11.54 -35.37 0.13
N ALA A 98 -11.24 -34.17 -0.40
CA ALA A 98 -11.18 -33.93 -1.84
C ALA A 98 -10.01 -34.63 -2.55
N LYS A 99 -8.95 -35.06 -1.85
CA LYS A 99 -7.82 -35.75 -2.47
C LYS A 99 -8.20 -37.08 -3.14
N THR A 100 -9.20 -37.77 -2.59
CA THR A 100 -9.67 -39.05 -3.12
C THR A 100 -10.98 -38.93 -3.90
N ASP A 101 -11.53 -37.73 -4.05
CA ASP A 101 -12.77 -37.46 -4.77
C ASP A 101 -12.53 -36.36 -5.83
N PRO A 102 -12.25 -36.75 -7.08
CA PRO A 102 -11.99 -35.81 -8.17
C PRO A 102 -13.17 -34.86 -8.45
N ALA A 103 -14.41 -35.31 -8.26
CA ALA A 103 -15.58 -34.47 -8.50
C ALA A 103 -15.70 -33.39 -7.42
N LEU A 104 -15.40 -33.73 -6.16
CA LEU A 104 -15.32 -32.76 -5.08
C LEU A 104 -14.19 -31.75 -5.29
N MET A 105 -12.99 -32.21 -5.70
CA MET A 105 -11.87 -31.31 -6.00
C MET A 105 -12.22 -30.34 -7.14
N GLU A 106 -12.86 -30.83 -8.20
CA GLU A 106 -13.31 -29.99 -9.32
C GLU A 106 -14.30 -28.92 -8.84
N ALA A 107 -15.31 -29.30 -8.05
CA ALA A 107 -16.28 -28.36 -7.49
C ALA A 107 -15.61 -27.30 -6.59
N MET A 108 -14.63 -27.70 -5.78
CA MET A 108 -13.86 -26.77 -4.94
C MET A 108 -13.08 -25.76 -5.78
N VAL A 109 -12.37 -26.22 -6.81
CA VAL A 109 -11.62 -25.33 -7.73
C VAL A 109 -12.55 -24.35 -8.44
N GLN A 110 -13.73 -24.80 -8.88
CA GLN A 110 -14.75 -23.93 -9.47
C GLN A 110 -15.23 -22.87 -8.48
N ALA A 111 -15.53 -23.26 -7.24
CA ALA A 111 -15.93 -22.34 -6.18
C ALA A 111 -14.82 -21.32 -5.84
N ALA A 112 -13.55 -21.74 -5.82
CA ALA A 112 -12.43 -20.82 -5.62
C ALA A 112 -12.28 -19.83 -6.79
N ALA A 113 -12.50 -20.27 -8.03
CA ALA A 113 -12.46 -19.39 -9.19
C ALA A 113 -13.61 -18.37 -9.16
N GLU A 114 -14.81 -18.80 -8.77
CA GLU A 114 -15.97 -17.93 -8.58
C GLU A 114 -15.71 -16.89 -7.48
N ALA A 115 -15.27 -17.33 -6.30
CA ALA A 115 -14.91 -16.44 -5.19
C ALA A 115 -13.81 -15.45 -5.59
N ASN A 116 -12.79 -15.89 -6.33
CA ASN A 116 -11.76 -14.99 -6.81
C ASN A 116 -12.34 -13.91 -7.73
N ASN A 117 -13.23 -14.28 -8.66
CA ASN A 117 -13.80 -13.34 -9.63
C ASN A 117 -14.83 -12.38 -9.03
N GLN A 118 -15.70 -12.88 -8.15
CA GLN A 118 -16.83 -12.11 -7.62
C GLN A 118 -16.51 -11.40 -6.31
N LEU A 119 -15.59 -11.94 -5.50
CA LEU A 119 -15.29 -11.40 -4.17
C LEU A 119 -13.88 -10.82 -4.10
N VAL A 120 -12.84 -11.53 -4.57
CA VAL A 120 -11.45 -11.08 -4.34
C VAL A 120 -11.02 -10.01 -5.33
N LYS A 121 -11.29 -10.17 -6.63
CA LYS A 121 -10.90 -9.19 -7.66
C LYS A 121 -11.45 -7.78 -7.40
N PRO A 122 -12.73 -7.59 -7.03
CA PRO A 122 -13.24 -6.26 -6.70
C PRO A 122 -12.54 -5.58 -5.53
N LEU A 123 -11.97 -6.35 -4.58
CA LEU A 123 -11.24 -5.80 -3.43
C LEU A 123 -9.87 -5.21 -3.81
N PHE A 124 -9.49 -5.27 -5.08
CA PHE A 124 -8.38 -4.50 -5.59
C PHE A 124 -8.65 -3.00 -5.47
N ASP A 125 -9.90 -2.58 -5.69
CA ASP A 125 -10.29 -1.17 -5.57
C ASP A 125 -10.62 -0.80 -4.12
N PHE A 126 -10.06 0.32 -3.64
CA PHE A 126 -10.16 0.72 -2.23
C PHE A 126 -11.54 1.21 -1.82
N HIS A 127 -12.38 1.62 -2.76
CA HIS A 127 -13.76 2.01 -2.46
C HIS A 127 -14.68 0.83 -2.14
N ASN A 128 -14.25 -0.41 -2.38
CA ASN A 128 -15.05 -1.61 -2.13
C ASN A 128 -14.90 -2.18 -0.70
N TYR A 129 -14.02 -1.60 0.13
CA TYR A 129 -13.81 -2.07 1.49
C TYR A 129 -13.29 -0.96 2.43
N GLY A 130 -13.25 -1.28 3.73
CA GLY A 130 -12.76 -0.37 4.75
C GLY A 130 -13.83 0.63 5.21
N LEU A 131 -13.36 1.68 5.89
CA LEU A 131 -14.18 2.76 6.42
C LEU A 131 -14.20 3.91 5.41
N THR A 132 -15.40 4.28 4.94
CA THR A 132 -15.59 5.49 4.14
C THR A 132 -15.45 6.74 5.02
N LEU A 133 -14.73 7.72 4.50
CA LEU A 133 -14.46 9.01 5.11
C LEU A 133 -15.03 10.13 4.24
N PRO A 134 -15.07 11.39 4.73
CA PRO A 134 -15.42 12.54 3.91
C PRO A 134 -14.62 12.60 2.60
N HIS A 135 -15.24 13.18 1.58
CA HIS A 135 -14.65 13.36 0.26
C HIS A 135 -14.20 12.05 -0.43
N ASN A 136 -14.93 10.95 -0.21
CA ASN A 136 -14.73 9.64 -0.85
C ASN A 136 -13.44 8.90 -0.48
N TRP A 137 -12.67 9.38 0.51
CA TRP A 137 -11.51 8.65 1.02
C TRP A 137 -11.94 7.38 1.74
N THR A 138 -11.10 6.34 1.70
CA THR A 138 -11.27 5.13 2.53
C THR A 138 -10.04 4.86 3.39
N THR A 139 -10.25 4.20 4.53
CA THR A 139 -9.18 3.81 5.45
C THR A 139 -9.49 2.48 6.14
N THR A 140 -8.51 1.92 6.85
CA THR A 140 -8.67 0.76 7.74
C THR A 140 -8.12 1.09 9.13
N SER A 141 -8.62 0.39 10.16
CA SER A 141 -8.28 0.69 11.57
C SER A 141 -7.77 -0.51 12.36
N ASN A 142 -7.66 -1.69 11.76
CA ASN A 142 -7.20 -2.94 12.39
C ASN A 142 -6.00 -3.58 11.66
N ASN A 143 -5.27 -2.80 10.86
CA ASN A 143 -4.08 -3.29 10.17
C ASN A 143 -3.07 -3.91 11.15
N ALA A 144 -2.39 -4.98 10.71
CA ALA A 144 -1.49 -5.82 11.51
C ALA A 144 -2.15 -6.59 12.67
N ALA A 145 -3.42 -6.33 13.00
CA ALA A 145 -4.17 -6.98 14.08
C ALA A 145 -5.63 -7.23 13.67
N PHE A 146 -5.82 -7.87 12.51
CA PHE A 146 -7.15 -8.08 11.92
C PHE A 146 -8.09 -8.95 12.78
N GLY A 147 -7.53 -9.81 13.65
CA GLY A 147 -8.31 -10.79 14.38
C GLY A 147 -9.14 -11.65 13.42
N THR A 148 -10.46 -11.72 13.67
CA THR A 148 -11.40 -12.47 12.83
C THR A 148 -11.98 -11.68 11.65
N ASP A 149 -11.50 -10.46 11.38
CA ASP A 149 -11.88 -9.67 10.20
C ASP A 149 -11.14 -10.18 8.94
N TYR A 150 -11.53 -11.38 8.51
CA TYR A 150 -10.96 -12.03 7.33
C TYR A 150 -11.27 -11.27 6.04
N PHE A 151 -12.37 -10.52 6.00
CA PHE A 151 -12.75 -9.74 4.82
C PHE A 151 -11.75 -8.61 4.60
N THR A 152 -11.52 -7.74 5.60
CA THR A 152 -10.53 -6.67 5.48
C THR A 152 -9.12 -7.22 5.32
N ARG A 153 -8.77 -8.32 6.01
CA ARG A 153 -7.46 -8.98 5.83
C ARG A 153 -7.26 -9.45 4.38
N THR A 154 -8.29 -10.04 3.76
CA THR A 154 -8.25 -10.47 2.36
C THR A 154 -8.15 -9.27 1.41
N ALA A 155 -8.94 -8.23 1.66
CA ALA A 155 -8.93 -7.01 0.84
C ALA A 155 -7.58 -6.29 0.87
N VAL A 156 -6.98 -6.18 2.06
CA VAL A 156 -5.63 -5.62 2.24
C VAL A 156 -4.58 -6.49 1.55
N ALA A 157 -4.65 -7.82 1.70
CA ALA A 157 -3.72 -8.72 1.03
C ALA A 157 -3.79 -8.60 -0.50
N LYS A 158 -5.00 -8.31 -1.04
CA LYS A 158 -5.23 -8.09 -2.46
C LYS A 158 -4.73 -6.74 -2.97
N SER A 159 -4.99 -5.65 -2.24
CA SER A 159 -4.81 -4.29 -2.75
C SER A 159 -3.60 -3.54 -2.21
N ASN A 160 -3.12 -3.87 -1.00
CA ASN A 160 -1.99 -3.19 -0.34
C ASN A 160 -1.39 -4.06 0.78
N ILE A 161 -0.70 -5.15 0.42
CA ILE A 161 -0.09 -6.07 1.41
C ILE A 161 1.00 -5.37 2.25
N PHE A 162 1.27 -5.91 3.46
CA PHE A 162 2.27 -5.38 4.41
C PHE A 162 1.99 -3.96 4.94
N VAL A 163 0.71 -3.64 5.15
CA VAL A 163 0.29 -2.49 5.97
C VAL A 163 0.76 -2.62 7.42
N ASN A 164 1.21 -1.51 7.98
CA ASN A 164 1.62 -1.41 9.38
C ASN A 164 0.40 -1.24 10.30
N ALA A 165 0.61 -1.43 11.60
CA ALA A 165 -0.37 -1.05 12.62
C ALA A 165 -0.74 0.45 12.48
N PRO A 166 -2.00 0.87 12.73
CA PRO A 166 -2.43 2.24 12.47
C PRO A 166 -1.68 3.33 13.26
N ASN A 167 -1.14 3.00 14.44
CA ASN A 167 -0.30 3.88 15.25
C ASN A 167 1.14 4.03 14.72
N GLU A 168 1.58 3.11 13.85
CA GLU A 168 2.87 3.20 13.15
C GLU A 168 2.70 3.86 11.77
N THR A 169 1.63 3.52 11.05
CA THR A 169 1.28 4.19 9.79
C THR A 169 -0.22 4.12 9.55
N LYS A 170 -0.86 5.28 9.38
CA LYS A 170 -2.24 5.37 8.92
C LYS A 170 -2.27 5.57 7.41
N TYR A 171 -3.11 4.80 6.73
CA TYR A 171 -3.26 4.83 5.27
C TYR A 171 -4.65 5.36 4.92
N PHE A 172 -4.70 6.24 3.93
CA PHE A 172 -5.93 6.73 3.34
C PHE A 172 -5.82 6.53 1.83
N TYR A 173 -6.87 5.97 1.24
CA TYR A 173 -6.91 5.63 -0.17
C TYR A 173 -8.03 6.41 -0.85
N GLN A 174 -7.80 6.79 -2.10
CA GLN A 174 -8.77 7.54 -2.88
C GLN A 174 -8.76 7.04 -4.32
N ASP A 175 -9.96 6.68 -4.75
CA ASP A 175 -10.26 6.21 -6.09
C ASP A 175 -11.11 7.22 -6.88
N PHE A 176 -11.73 8.16 -6.17
CA PHE A 176 -12.71 9.09 -6.74
C PHE A 176 -12.31 10.55 -6.53
N ASP A 177 -12.84 11.43 -7.37
CA ASP A 177 -12.88 12.85 -7.09
C ASP A 177 -14.04 13.20 -6.14
N GLU A 178 -14.17 14.47 -5.77
CA GLU A 178 -15.22 14.97 -4.88
C GLU A 178 -16.65 14.67 -5.36
N LYS A 179 -16.83 14.46 -6.67
CA LYS A 179 -18.12 14.21 -7.32
C LYS A 179 -18.41 12.71 -7.47
N GLY A 180 -17.50 11.85 -7.00
CA GLY A 180 -17.62 10.40 -7.11
C GLY A 180 -17.21 9.85 -8.49
N LYS A 181 -16.55 10.66 -9.34
CA LYS A 181 -16.02 10.17 -10.62
C LYS A 181 -14.66 9.50 -10.37
N ARG A 182 -14.42 8.35 -11.00
CA ARG A 182 -13.13 7.65 -10.95
C ARG A 182 -11.99 8.58 -11.38
N LEU A 183 -10.93 8.61 -10.59
CA LEU A 183 -9.72 9.34 -10.93
C LEU A 183 -9.09 8.72 -12.18
N ASN A 184 -8.95 9.53 -13.22
CA ASN A 184 -8.47 9.08 -14.53
C ASN A 184 -7.45 10.06 -15.10
N GLY A 185 -6.37 9.54 -15.69
CA GLY A 185 -5.24 10.32 -16.21
C GLY A 185 -5.58 11.33 -17.31
N LYS A 186 -6.76 11.19 -17.94
CA LYS A 186 -7.28 12.14 -18.93
C LYS A 186 -7.70 13.48 -18.33
N ASP A 187 -8.01 13.49 -17.04
CA ASP A 187 -8.43 14.67 -16.30
C ASP A 187 -7.27 15.21 -15.45
N SER A 188 -7.42 16.46 -14.99
CA SER A 188 -6.49 17.09 -14.06
C SER A 188 -7.18 17.27 -12.72
N PHE A 189 -6.42 17.15 -11.63
CA PHE A 189 -6.96 17.25 -10.27
C PHE A 189 -6.07 18.09 -9.36
N THR A 190 -6.65 18.59 -8.29
CA THR A 190 -5.92 19.20 -7.19
C THR A 190 -6.30 18.58 -5.86
N VAL A 191 -5.34 18.54 -4.94
CA VAL A 191 -5.54 18.22 -3.53
C VAL A 191 -4.97 19.38 -2.73
N THR A 192 -5.85 20.16 -2.09
CA THR A 192 -5.44 21.36 -1.34
C THR A 192 -5.58 21.12 0.16
N PHE A 193 -4.45 21.04 0.84
CA PHE A 193 -4.39 21.06 2.29
C PHE A 193 -4.48 22.50 2.77
N PRO A 194 -5.48 22.86 3.61
CA PRO A 194 -5.50 24.16 4.24
C PRO A 194 -4.22 24.44 5.03
N LYS A 195 -4.00 25.71 5.37
CA LYS A 195 -2.88 26.11 6.23
C LYS A 195 -2.88 25.27 7.51
N ASP A 196 -1.71 24.73 7.84
CA ASP A 196 -1.46 23.89 9.03
C ASP A 196 -2.33 22.62 9.10
N ALA A 197 -2.90 22.16 7.98
CA ALA A 197 -3.82 21.02 7.91
C ALA A 197 -3.31 19.84 7.06
N THR A 198 -2.00 19.78 6.78
CA THR A 198 -1.37 18.53 6.30
C THR A 198 -1.46 17.44 7.39
N PRO A 199 -1.32 16.14 7.08
CA PRO A 199 -1.45 15.08 8.07
C PRO A 199 -0.60 15.33 9.32
N ALA A 200 -1.23 15.31 10.50
CA ALA A 200 -0.53 15.50 11.77
C ALA A 200 0.27 14.23 12.10
N VAL A 201 1.59 14.33 11.94
CA VAL A 201 2.53 13.22 12.14
C VAL A 201 3.67 13.62 13.06
N ASN A 202 4.25 12.65 13.75
CA ASN A 202 5.54 12.78 14.44
C ASN A 202 6.71 12.38 13.54
N GLY A 203 6.44 11.53 12.54
CA GLY A 203 7.42 11.14 11.52
C GLY A 203 7.27 12.02 10.28
N PHE A 204 6.60 11.49 9.26
CA PHE A 204 6.46 12.13 7.97
C PHE A 204 5.17 11.71 7.28
N TRP A 205 4.79 12.41 6.22
CA TRP A 205 3.66 12.02 5.40
C TRP A 205 4.00 12.07 3.91
N SER A 206 3.19 11.37 3.12
CA SER A 206 3.27 11.42 1.66
C SER A 206 1.89 11.24 1.03
N LEU A 207 1.62 12.00 -0.03
CA LEU A 207 0.62 11.71 -1.05
C LEU A 207 1.32 11.03 -2.22
N THR A 208 0.91 9.80 -2.56
CA THR A 208 1.52 8.95 -3.58
C THR A 208 0.48 8.60 -4.65
N LEU A 209 0.88 8.59 -5.92
CA LEU A 209 0.05 8.13 -7.02
C LEU A 209 0.44 6.71 -7.44
N TYR A 210 -0.58 5.88 -7.67
CA TYR A 210 -0.43 4.56 -8.27
C TYR A 210 -1.37 4.43 -9.47
N ASN A 211 -0.91 3.81 -10.55
CA ASN A 211 -1.72 3.55 -11.73
C ASN A 211 -2.76 2.44 -11.46
N GLN A 212 -3.57 2.12 -12.47
CA GLN A 212 -4.63 1.08 -12.42
C GLN A 212 -4.15 -0.32 -12.03
N HIS A 213 -2.84 -0.57 -11.99
CA HIS A 213 -2.24 -1.84 -11.56
C HIS A 213 -1.59 -1.75 -10.17
N HIS A 214 -1.83 -0.65 -9.45
CA HIS A 214 -1.20 -0.33 -8.16
C HIS A 214 0.34 -0.27 -8.23
N PHE A 215 0.89 0.11 -9.37
CA PHE A 215 2.30 0.41 -9.54
C PHE A 215 2.56 1.91 -9.64
N PHE A 216 3.81 2.30 -9.41
CA PHE A 216 4.24 3.65 -9.73
C PHE A 216 4.15 3.89 -11.23
N GLU A 217 3.55 5.01 -11.61
CA GLU A 217 3.50 5.44 -13.01
C GLU A 217 4.85 6.04 -13.42
N PRO A 218 5.62 5.38 -14.32
CA PRO A 218 6.89 5.91 -14.78
C PRO A 218 6.74 7.32 -15.38
N ASN A 219 7.61 8.24 -14.98
CA ASN A 219 7.58 9.62 -15.45
C ASN A 219 8.98 10.22 -15.53
N ASP A 220 9.12 11.24 -16.38
CA ASP A 220 10.41 11.83 -16.75
C ASP A 220 11.19 12.41 -15.56
N ILE A 221 10.47 12.93 -14.56
CA ILE A 221 11.07 13.54 -13.36
C ILE A 221 11.26 12.56 -12.20
N LYS A 222 10.89 11.28 -12.39
CA LYS A 222 10.98 10.20 -11.40
C LYS A 222 10.34 10.56 -10.05
N ARG A 223 9.20 11.25 -10.09
CA ARG A 223 8.44 11.68 -8.92
C ARG A 223 7.16 10.87 -8.82
N TYR A 224 7.00 10.16 -7.71
CA TYR A 224 5.84 9.29 -7.48
C TYR A 224 5.06 9.67 -6.22
N SER A 225 5.61 10.61 -5.44
CA SER A 225 4.96 11.14 -4.24
C SER A 225 5.46 12.54 -3.91
N LEU A 226 4.59 13.28 -3.25
CA LEU A 226 4.87 14.56 -2.61
C LEU A 226 4.55 14.49 -1.11
N GLY A 227 5.30 15.20 -0.28
CA GLY A 227 5.07 15.26 1.17
C GLY A 227 6.30 15.77 1.92
N THR A 228 6.46 15.39 3.19
CA THR A 228 7.54 15.87 4.07
C THR A 228 8.96 15.66 3.51
N LYS A 229 9.13 14.62 2.67
CA LYS A 229 10.41 14.31 2.01
C LYS A 229 10.83 15.40 1.03
N ASN A 230 9.89 16.22 0.54
CA ASN A 230 10.14 17.21 -0.49
C ASN A 230 10.42 18.57 0.12
N LYS A 231 11.68 19.02 0.06
CA LYS A 231 12.07 20.31 0.68
C LYS A 231 11.75 21.53 -0.17
N SER A 232 11.36 21.32 -1.43
CA SER A 232 11.08 22.38 -2.40
C SER A 232 9.60 22.75 -2.53
N LEU A 233 8.69 22.09 -1.78
CA LEU A 233 7.25 22.35 -1.83
C LEU A 233 6.94 23.84 -1.64
N LYS A 234 6.02 24.37 -2.45
CA LYS A 234 5.62 25.77 -2.45
C LYS A 234 4.24 25.92 -1.81
N TYR A 235 4.18 26.69 -0.73
CA TYR A 235 2.92 27.04 -0.10
C TYR A 235 2.31 28.27 -0.78
N ASN A 236 0.99 28.31 -0.84
CA ASN A 236 0.22 29.44 -1.33
C ASN A 236 0.35 30.63 -0.36
N ALA A 237 -0.06 31.83 -0.80
CA ALA A 237 0.01 33.04 0.01
C ALA A 237 -0.80 32.96 1.31
N ASP A 238 -1.88 32.18 1.34
CA ASP A 238 -2.71 31.91 2.52
C ASP A 238 -2.12 30.83 3.45
N GLY A 239 -0.98 30.23 3.09
CA GLY A 239 -0.31 29.15 3.81
C GLY A 239 -0.84 27.76 3.50
N SER A 240 -1.79 27.60 2.57
CA SER A 240 -2.24 26.29 2.09
C SER A 240 -1.20 25.62 1.18
N LEU A 241 -1.32 24.30 1.02
CA LEU A 241 -0.51 23.51 0.10
C LEU A 241 -1.42 22.85 -0.94
N THR A 242 -1.31 23.28 -2.19
CA THR A 242 -2.01 22.65 -3.33
C THR A 242 -1.07 21.70 -4.07
N VAL A 243 -1.45 20.42 -4.14
CA VAL A 243 -0.80 19.40 -4.97
C VAL A 243 -1.58 19.26 -6.28
N TYR A 244 -0.87 19.36 -7.41
CA TYR A 244 -1.45 19.21 -8.75
C TYR A 244 -1.22 17.79 -9.24
N VAL A 245 -2.29 17.07 -9.59
CA VAL A 245 -2.24 15.68 -10.03
C VAL A 245 -2.75 15.60 -11.46
N GLN A 246 -1.85 15.48 -12.43
CA GLN A 246 -2.18 15.53 -13.86
C GLN A 246 -1.04 14.99 -14.72
N ALA A 247 -1.37 14.53 -15.93
CA ALA A 247 -0.38 13.95 -16.84
C ALA A 247 0.56 14.98 -17.46
N LYS A 248 0.03 16.17 -17.81
CA LYS A 248 0.82 17.25 -18.41
C LYS A 248 1.45 18.12 -17.32
N PRO A 249 2.69 18.58 -17.49
CA PRO A 249 3.28 19.52 -16.55
C PRO A 249 2.40 20.77 -16.41
N PRO A 250 2.13 21.26 -15.19
CA PRO A 250 1.44 22.53 -15.00
C PRO A 250 2.36 23.71 -15.37
N ALA A 251 1.84 24.92 -15.18
CA ALA A 251 2.63 26.14 -15.23
C ALA A 251 3.88 26.04 -14.33
N GLU A 252 4.95 26.73 -14.71
CA GLU A 252 6.28 26.57 -14.11
C GLU A 252 6.28 26.77 -12.59
N GLU A 253 5.53 27.76 -12.12
CA GLU A 253 5.32 28.11 -10.72
C GLU A 253 4.68 27.00 -9.88
N HIS A 254 4.00 26.03 -10.51
CA HIS A 254 3.31 24.92 -9.84
C HIS A 254 4.08 23.60 -9.91
N ARG A 255 5.21 23.55 -10.62
CA ARG A 255 5.93 22.29 -10.89
C ARG A 255 6.51 21.63 -9.66
N GLU A 256 6.84 22.38 -8.61
CA GLU A 256 7.33 21.79 -7.36
C GLU A 256 6.25 20.97 -6.64
N ASN A 257 4.99 21.35 -6.80
CA ASN A 257 3.85 20.64 -6.21
C ASN A 257 3.13 19.72 -7.20
N TRP A 258 3.74 19.46 -8.36
CA TRP A 258 3.17 18.59 -9.37
C TRP A 258 3.51 17.12 -9.11
N LEU A 259 2.48 16.28 -9.07
CA LEU A 259 2.54 14.82 -9.05
C LEU A 259 2.11 14.29 -10.43
N PRO A 260 3.04 13.77 -11.25
CA PRO A 260 2.72 13.23 -12.56
C PRO A 260 1.72 12.07 -12.48
N ALA A 261 0.63 12.17 -13.23
CA ALA A 261 -0.37 11.13 -13.41
C ALA A 261 -0.17 10.40 -14.76
N PRO A 262 -0.71 9.19 -14.94
CA PRO A 262 -0.69 8.52 -16.24
C PRO A 262 -1.43 9.37 -17.28
N ARG A 263 -1.06 9.24 -18.57
CA ARG A 263 -1.77 9.96 -19.66
C ARG A 263 -3.18 9.44 -19.88
N GLU A 264 -3.39 8.16 -19.61
CA GLU A 264 -4.66 7.45 -19.75
C GLU A 264 -4.76 6.38 -18.67
N GLY A 265 -5.98 5.90 -18.44
CA GLY A 265 -6.25 4.87 -17.43
C GLY A 265 -6.52 5.46 -16.06
N ASP A 266 -7.09 4.60 -15.21
CA ASP A 266 -7.44 4.98 -13.85
C ASP A 266 -6.19 5.01 -12.98
N PHE A 267 -6.27 5.77 -11.89
CA PHE A 267 -5.23 5.80 -10.87
C PHE A 267 -5.86 5.97 -9.49
N SER A 268 -5.08 5.69 -8.46
CA SER A 268 -5.48 5.86 -7.07
C SER A 268 -4.44 6.69 -6.32
N LEU A 269 -4.92 7.50 -5.37
CA LEU A 269 -4.11 8.34 -4.50
C LEU A 269 -4.05 7.78 -3.09
N TYR A 270 -2.85 7.80 -2.52
CA TYR A 270 -2.58 7.21 -1.21
C TYR A 270 -1.96 8.27 -0.34
N ILE A 271 -2.61 8.61 0.78
CA ILE A 271 -1.96 9.33 1.85
C ILE A 271 -1.46 8.33 2.87
N ARG A 272 -0.17 8.44 3.20
CA ARG A 272 0.46 7.68 4.28
C ARG A 272 0.93 8.66 5.33
N ALA A 273 0.42 8.51 6.55
CA ALA A 273 0.83 9.28 7.72
C ALA A 273 1.65 8.35 8.62
N TYR A 274 2.97 8.57 8.67
CA TYR A 274 3.91 7.74 9.43
C TYR A 274 4.10 8.31 10.82
N TRP A 275 3.98 7.43 11.82
CA TRP A 275 3.87 7.80 13.23
C TRP A 275 2.82 8.90 13.43
N PRO A 276 1.55 8.63 13.06
CA PRO A 276 0.47 9.61 13.12
C PRO A 276 0.21 10.06 14.56
N ARG A 277 -0.15 11.33 14.73
CA ARG A 277 -0.70 11.83 15.99
C ARG A 277 -2.15 11.40 16.16
N SER A 278 -2.71 11.60 17.35
CA SER A 278 -4.04 11.10 17.72
C SER A 278 -5.13 11.54 16.75
N GLU A 279 -5.06 12.78 16.26
CA GLU A 279 -6.06 13.37 15.36
C GLU A 279 -6.20 12.59 14.05
N VAL A 280 -5.11 11.98 13.56
CA VAL A 280 -5.12 11.15 12.35
C VAL A 280 -5.60 9.73 12.65
N VAL A 281 -5.35 9.23 13.87
CA VAL A 281 -5.72 7.87 14.29
C VAL A 281 -7.21 7.79 14.64
N ASP A 282 -7.72 8.78 15.38
CA ASP A 282 -9.11 8.84 15.84
C ASP A 282 -10.10 9.38 14.78
N GLY A 283 -9.58 9.94 13.67
CA GLY A 283 -10.37 10.45 12.56
C GLY A 283 -10.83 11.90 12.70
N SER A 284 -10.36 12.63 13.72
CA SER A 284 -10.58 14.08 13.84
C SER A 284 -9.94 14.86 12.69
N TRP A 285 -8.90 14.30 12.09
CA TRP A 285 -8.32 14.72 10.83
C TRP A 285 -8.66 13.69 9.74
N THR A 286 -9.16 14.18 8.60
CA THR A 286 -9.30 13.41 7.36
C THR A 286 -8.73 14.18 6.19
N PRO A 287 -8.26 13.51 5.13
CA PRO A 287 -7.74 14.20 3.95
C PRO A 287 -8.75 15.16 3.29
N PRO A 288 -8.27 16.23 2.64
CA PRO A 288 -9.13 17.11 1.84
C PRO A 288 -9.62 16.42 0.57
N ALA A 289 -10.60 17.02 -0.09
CA ALA A 289 -11.12 16.53 -1.35
C ALA A 289 -10.08 16.50 -2.47
N VAL A 290 -10.25 15.54 -3.39
CA VAL A 290 -9.62 15.57 -4.71
C VAL A 290 -10.59 16.25 -5.67
N VAL A 291 -10.21 17.43 -6.16
CA VAL A 291 -11.10 18.30 -6.93
C VAL A 291 -10.65 18.29 -8.39
N SER A 292 -11.56 18.10 -9.33
CA SER A 292 -11.24 18.23 -10.76
C SER A 292 -10.75 19.66 -11.05
N ALA A 293 -9.58 19.77 -11.65
CA ALA A 293 -9.02 21.02 -12.16
C ALA A 293 -9.40 21.19 -13.63
N GLN A 294 -9.65 22.43 -14.03
CA GLN A 294 -9.89 22.80 -15.44
C GLN A 294 -8.58 22.93 -16.21
#